data_AF-A0A3D1BYD3-F1
#
_entry.id   AF-A0A3D1BYD3-F1
#
_cell.length_a   1.000
_cell.length_b   1.000
_cell.length_c   1.000
_cell.angle_alpha   90.00
_cell.angle_beta   90.00
_cell.angle_gamma   90.00
#
_symmetry.space_group_name_H-M   'P 1'
#
loop_
_entity.id
_entity.type
_entity.pdbx_description
1 polymer ?
#
loop_
_entity_poly.entity_id
_entity_poly.type
_entity_poly.pdbx_seq_one_letter_code
_entity_poly.pdbx_strand_id
1 'polypeptide(L)' 'MTITLAVDAMGGDHGPKVTIPASINALSKYDQLHIILVG' A
#
# COMPACT_ATOMS: atom_id res chain seq x y z
N MET A 1 -10.25 -14.01 -6.56
CA MET A 1 -10.21 -14.12 -5.09
C MET A 1 -9.49 -12.88 -4.60
N THR A 2 -10.16 -12.00 -3.85
CA THR A 2 -9.58 -10.72 -3.43
C THR A 2 -8.48 -10.93 -2.38
N ILE A 3 -7.33 -10.27 -2.56
CA ILE A 3 -6.22 -10.29 -1.60
C ILE A 3 -6.20 -8.95 -0.88
N THR A 4 -6.20 -8.95 0.45
CA THR A 4 -6.11 -7.72 1.26
C THR A 4 -4.79 -7.68 2.00
N LEU A 5 -4.05 -6.58 1.88
CA LEU A 5 -2.81 -6.33 2.61
C LEU A 5 -2.97 -5.14 3.55
N ALA A 6 -2.59 -5.30 4.81
CA ALA A 6 -2.40 -4.18 5.72
C ALA A 6 -0.94 -3.71 5.63
N VAL A 7 -0.73 -2.40 5.46
CA VAL A 7 0.58 -1.78 5.25
C VAL A 7 0.76 -0.65 6.26
N ASP A 8 1.86 -0.69 7.02
CA ASP A 8 2.30 0.45 7.82
C ASP A 8 2.76 1.59 6.89
N ALA A 9 1.98 2.66 6.83
CA ALA A 9 2.22 3.81 5.99
C ALA A 9 3.33 4.72 6.54
N MET A 10 3.57 4.69 7.86
CA MET A 10 4.49 5.58 8.57
C MET A 10 5.88 4.97 8.74
N GLY A 11 6.01 3.66 8.58
CA GLY A 11 7.27 2.93 8.70
C GLY A 11 8.34 3.33 7.68
N GLY A 12 9.59 3.34 8.13
CA GLY A 12 10.79 3.59 7.31
C GLY A 12 11.19 5.06 7.18
N ASP A 13 12.44 5.31 6.75
CA ASP A 13 13.07 6.64 6.75
C ASP A 13 12.37 7.67 5.84
N HIS A 14 11.60 7.20 4.87
CA HIS A 14 10.87 8.03 3.91
C HIS A 14 9.35 8.05 4.14
N GLY A 15 8.83 7.15 4.98
CA GLY A 15 7.44 7.10 5.43
C GLY A 15 6.38 7.21 4.30
N PRO A 16 5.27 7.93 4.53
CA PRO A 16 4.14 7.98 3.60
C PRO A 16 4.50 8.53 2.21
N LYS A 17 5.54 9.37 2.14
CA LYS A 17 6.00 9.98 0.90
C LYS A 17 6.40 8.94 -0.15
N VAL A 18 6.83 7.75 0.28
CA VAL A 18 7.15 6.63 -0.62
C VAL A 18 6.15 5.49 -0.52
N THR A 19 5.64 5.19 0.67
CA THR A 19 4.74 4.05 0.87
C THR A 19 3.40 4.25 0.17
N ILE A 20 2.82 5.46 0.19
CA ILE A 20 1.54 5.74 -0.47
C ILE A 20 1.65 5.63 -2.01
N PRO A 21 2.61 6.30 -2.68
CA PRO A 21 2.77 6.13 -4.13
C PRO A 21 3.05 4.68 -4.54
N ALA A 22 3.82 3.94 -3.74
CA ALA A 22 4.08 2.52 -3.99
C ALA A 22 2.81 1.67 -3.88
N SER A 23 1.98 1.90 -2.86
CA SER A 23 0.68 1.22 -2.71
C SER A 23 -0.25 1.52 -3.88
N ILE A 24 -0.33 2.77 -4.34
CA ILE A 24 -1.13 3.14 -5.52
C ILE A 24 -0.62 2.42 -6.79
N ASN A 25 0.71 2.37 -6.98
CA ASN A 25 1.31 1.64 -8.09
C ASN A 25 0.97 0.15 -8.05
N ALA A 26 0.99 -0.47 -6.86
CA ALA A 26 0.59 -1.86 -6.69
C ALA A 26 -0.90 -2.08 -7.03
N LEU A 27 -1.78 -1.21 -6.57
CA LEU A 27 -3.21 -1.27 -6.89
C LEU A 27 -3.47 -1.18 -8.40
N SER A 28 -2.71 -0.37 -9.14
CA SER A 28 -2.83 -0.30 -10.61
C SER A 28 -2.37 -1.54 -11.37
N LYS A 29 -1.60 -2.44 -10.73
CA LYS A 29 -1.05 -3.65 -11.35
C LYS A 29 -1.86 -4.90 -11.04
N TYR A 30 -2.64 -4.88 -9.96
CA TYR A 30 -3.33 -6.05 -9.43
C TYR A 30 -4.78 -5.70 -9.12
N ASP A 31 -5.68 -5.94 -10.09
CA ASP A 31 -7.10 -5.57 -9.99
C ASP A 31 -7.87 -6.22 -8.83
N GLN A 32 -7.32 -7.28 -8.23
CA GLN A 32 -7.91 -7.98 -7.08
C GLN A 32 -7.22 -7.64 -5.75
N LEU A 33 -6.26 -6.70 -5.76
CA LEU A 33 -5.53 -6.26 -4.59
C LEU A 33 -6.28 -5.14 -3.88
N HIS A 34 -6.50 -5.31 -2.58
CA HIS A 34 -6.99 -4.27 -1.68
C HIS A 34 -5.89 -3.97 -0.67
N ILE A 35 -5.68 -2.68 -0.38
CA ILE A 35 -4.68 -2.23 0.60
C ILE A 35 -5.37 -1.43 1.69
N ILE A 36 -5.05 -1.75 2.95
CA ILE A 36 -5.39 -0.96 4.12
C ILE A 36 -4.10 -0.30 4.60
N LEU A 37 -4.04 1.03 4.50
CA LEU A 37 -2.94 1.81 5.06
C LEU A 37 -3.19 2.05 6.55
N VAL A 38 -2.19 1.77 7.37
CA VAL A 38 -2.23 1.88 8.83
C VAL A 38 -1.10 2.81 9.27
N GLY A 39 -1.39 3.77 10.13
CA GLY A 39 -0.39 4.69 10.67
C GLY A 39 -0.88 6.13 10.73
#